data_AF-A0A8T7J6U7-F1
#
_entry.id   AF-A0A8T7J6U7-F1
#
_cell.length_a   1.000
_cell.length_b   1.000
_cell.length_c   1.000
_cell.angle_alpha   90.00
_cell.angle_beta   90.00
_cell.angle_gamma   90.00
#
_symmetry.space_group_name_H-M   'P 1'
#
loop_
_entity.id
_entity.type
_entity.pdbx_description
1 polymer ?
#
loop_
_entity_poly.entity_id
_entity_poly.type
_entity_poly.pdbx_seq_one_letter_code
_entity_poly.pdbx_strand_id
1 'polypeptide(L)'
;MQNFRLIFLSLLIWGTFGCNEKPTDIITCNGTVSEGSIWVSISNNNQVTIGSSQFSESLLRSKHRLVKQSCESVIVMIQADKSAKNKVVYDTIQTIKAMGYQVAQ
;
A
#
# COMPACT_ATOMS: atom_id res chain seq x y z
N MET A 1 -21.15 -53.64 12.37
CA MET A 1 -21.65 -52.28 12.14
C MET A 1 -20.45 -51.34 12.14
N GLN A 2 -20.01 -50.93 10.95
CA GLN A 2 -18.84 -50.08 10.69
C GLN A 2 -19.22 -48.60 10.88
N ASN A 3 -18.79 -47.99 11.98
CA ASN A 3 -18.85 -46.52 12.15
C ASN A 3 -17.47 -45.89 12.33
N PHE A 4 -16.44 -46.51 11.73
CA PHE A 4 -15.16 -45.85 11.44
C PHE A 4 -15.34 -45.08 10.13
N ARG A 5 -15.54 -43.74 10.14
CA ARG A 5 -15.10 -42.83 9.05
C ARG A 5 -15.58 -41.36 9.05
N LEU A 6 -16.29 -40.83 10.05
CA LEU A 6 -16.91 -39.50 9.89
C LEU A 6 -16.36 -38.33 10.72
N ILE A 7 -15.35 -38.53 11.57
CA ILE A 7 -14.87 -37.46 12.47
C ILE A 7 -13.60 -36.76 11.96
N PHE A 8 -12.88 -37.33 11.00
CA PHE A 8 -11.60 -36.77 10.53
C PHE A 8 -11.73 -35.75 9.38
N LEU A 9 -12.94 -35.56 8.81
CA LEU A 9 -13.14 -34.68 7.65
C LEU A 9 -13.57 -33.24 7.98
N SER A 10 -13.96 -32.94 9.22
CA SER A 10 -14.42 -31.59 9.61
C SER A 10 -13.30 -30.69 10.16
N LEU A 11 -12.08 -31.20 10.34
CA LEU A 11 -10.96 -30.45 10.92
C LEU A 11 -10.04 -29.76 9.90
N LEU A 12 -10.33 -29.87 8.60
CA LEU A 12 -9.46 -29.39 7.52
C LEU A 12 -9.98 -28.12 6.83
N ILE A 13 -10.86 -27.36 7.49
CA ILE A 13 -11.34 -26.04 7.02
C ILE A 13 -11.04 -24.96 8.07
N TRP A 14 -9.86 -25.04 8.69
CA TRP A 14 -9.20 -23.83 9.20
C TRP A 14 -8.16 -23.39 8.17
N GLY A 15 -8.65 -23.01 7.00
CA GLY A 15 -7.89 -22.15 6.10
C GLY A 15 -7.74 -20.81 6.81
N THR A 16 -6.60 -20.61 7.46
CA THR A 16 -6.14 -19.29 7.86
C THR A 16 -5.93 -18.48 6.58
N PHE A 17 -6.99 -17.82 6.11
CA PHE A 17 -6.83 -16.62 5.31
C PHE A 17 -6.15 -15.60 6.22
N GLY A 18 -4.81 -15.69 6.29
CA GLY A 18 -4.03 -14.57 6.74
C GLY A 18 -4.36 -13.43 5.79
N CYS A 19 -5.09 -12.43 6.28
CA CYS A 19 -5.22 -11.14 5.62
C CYS A 19 -3.81 -10.56 5.49
N ASN A 20 -3.10 -10.92 4.42
CA ASN A 20 -2.12 -10.04 3.80
C ASN A 20 -2.93 -8.96 3.08
N GLU A 21 -3.67 -8.15 3.84
CA GLU A 21 -4.26 -6.93 3.32
C GLU A 21 -3.11 -6.04 2.91
N LYS A 22 -2.86 -5.99 1.60
CA LYS A 22 -1.94 -5.00 1.04
C LYS A 22 -2.45 -3.63 1.49
N PRO A 23 -1.56 -2.75 1.98
CA PRO A 23 -1.97 -1.42 2.36
C PRO A 23 -2.68 -0.76 1.17
N THR A 24 -3.82 -0.13 1.44
CA THR A 24 -4.61 0.56 0.43
C THR A 24 -3.76 1.62 -0.25
N ASP A 25 -3.66 1.58 -1.58
CA ASP A 25 -2.80 2.47 -2.37
C ASP A 25 -3.05 3.96 -2.11
N ILE A 26 -4.29 4.31 -1.76
CA ILE A 26 -4.76 5.66 -1.51
C ILE A 26 -5.78 5.68 -0.38
N ILE A 27 -5.81 6.78 0.37
CA ILE A 27 -6.84 7.10 1.34
C ILE A 27 -7.53 8.38 0.88
N THR A 28 -8.81 8.28 0.58
CA THR A 28 -9.71 9.40 0.25
C THR A 28 -10.39 9.92 1.49
N CYS A 29 -10.92 11.14 1.41
CA CYS A 29 -11.53 11.81 2.53
C CYS A 29 -13.03 11.52 2.59
N ASN A 30 -13.55 11.36 3.80
CA ASN A 30 -14.98 11.26 4.07
C ASN A 30 -15.31 11.99 5.37
N GLY A 31 -16.47 12.64 5.42
CA GLY A 31 -16.91 13.41 6.60
C GLY A 31 -16.01 14.61 6.86
N THR A 32 -15.39 14.66 8.05
CA THR A 32 -14.56 15.78 8.51
C THR A 32 -13.07 15.64 8.16
N VAL A 33 -12.67 14.55 7.52
CA VAL A 33 -11.28 14.37 7.05
C VAL A 33 -11.03 15.30 5.87
N SER A 34 -9.96 16.09 5.91
CA SER A 34 -9.56 17.00 4.83
C SER A 34 -8.26 16.62 4.14
N GLU A 35 -7.48 15.72 4.76
CA GLU A 35 -6.21 15.22 4.22
C GLU A 35 -6.33 13.77 3.78
N GLY A 36 -6.04 13.52 2.51
CA GLY A 36 -5.91 12.18 1.96
C GLY A 36 -4.45 11.78 1.80
N SER A 37 -4.20 10.49 1.58
CA SER A 37 -2.83 10.00 1.40
C SER A 37 -2.68 9.06 0.21
N ILE A 38 -1.45 8.97 -0.29
CA ILE A 38 -1.03 7.98 -1.29
C ILE A 38 0.13 7.20 -0.70
N TRP A 39 0.05 5.88 -0.75
CA TRP A 39 1.08 5.00 -0.22
C TRP A 39 2.04 4.54 -1.33
N VAL A 40 3.31 4.85 -1.16
CA VAL A 40 4.42 4.35 -1.98
C VAL A 40 5.18 3.33 -1.15
N SER A 41 5.23 2.09 -1.62
CA SER A 41 5.92 1.00 -0.94
C SER A 41 7.26 0.69 -1.61
N ILE A 42 8.29 0.40 -0.82
CA ILE A 42 9.60 -0.06 -1.30
C ILE A 42 9.87 -1.42 -0.66
N SER A 43 9.86 -2.46 -1.46
CA SER A 43 10.07 -3.83 -0.99
C SER A 43 11.55 -4.17 -0.79
N ASN A 44 11.81 -5.30 -0.14
CA ASN A 44 13.16 -5.86 0.08
C ASN A 44 13.98 -6.07 -1.21
N ASN A 45 13.33 -6.40 -2.32
CA ASN A 45 13.96 -6.52 -3.64
C ASN A 45 14.14 -5.16 -4.35
N ASN A 46 13.91 -4.05 -3.65
CA ASN A 46 14.03 -2.67 -4.13
C ASN A 46 13.01 -2.27 -5.21
N GLN A 47 11.89 -2.97 -5.31
CA GLN A 47 10.80 -2.51 -6.17
C GLN A 47 10.02 -1.41 -5.45
N VAL A 48 9.81 -0.31 -6.17
CA VAL A 48 8.99 0.80 -5.72
C VAL A 48 7.60 0.65 -6.34
N THR A 49 6.56 0.59 -5.54
CA THR A 49 5.18 0.38 -6.01
C THR A 49 4.21 1.39 -5.39
N ILE A 50 3.08 1.59 -6.06
CA ILE A 50 1.87 2.19 -5.48
C ILE A 50 0.81 1.09 -5.55
N GLY A 51 0.50 0.49 -4.41
CA GLY A 51 -0.31 -0.72 -4.38
C GLY A 51 0.33 -1.90 -5.07
N SER A 52 -0.40 -2.47 -6.02
CA SER A 52 0.04 -3.59 -6.86
C SER A 52 0.83 -3.15 -8.10
N SER A 53 0.93 -1.86 -8.39
CA SER A 53 1.51 -1.33 -9.63
C SER A 53 2.90 -0.74 -9.42
N GLN A 54 3.79 -0.93 -10.40
CA GLN A 54 5.12 -0.33 -10.38
C GLN A 54 5.00 1.20 -10.32
N PHE A 55 5.81 1.81 -9.46
CA PHE A 55 5.86 3.26 -9.32
C PHE A 55 6.23 3.93 -10.64
N SER A 56 5.51 4.99 -10.94
CA SER A 56 5.84 5.95 -11.98
C SER A 56 5.25 7.31 -11.60
N GLU A 57 5.84 8.38 -12.11
CA GLU A 57 5.34 9.73 -11.88
C GLU A 57 3.91 9.93 -12.39
N SER A 58 3.57 9.33 -13.53
CA SER A 58 2.23 9.39 -14.12
C SER A 58 1.21 8.67 -13.25
N LEU A 59 1.56 7.50 -12.70
CA LEU A 59 0.72 6.78 -11.75
C LEU A 59 0.49 7.62 -10.49
N LEU A 60 1.54 8.21 -9.91
CA LEU A 60 1.41 9.06 -8.74
C LEU A 60 0.51 10.26 -9.00
N ARG A 61 0.67 10.94 -10.14
CA ARG A 61 -0.22 12.05 -10.54
C ARG A 61 -1.67 11.60 -10.73
N SER A 62 -1.89 10.42 -11.29
CA SER A 62 -3.23 9.85 -11.47
C SER A 62 -3.90 9.59 -10.12
N LYS A 63 -3.20 8.92 -9.20
CA LYS A 63 -3.66 8.65 -7.84
C LYS A 63 -3.92 9.95 -7.06
N HIS A 64 -3.04 10.95 -7.19
CA HIS A 64 -3.25 12.28 -6.62
C HIS A 64 -4.54 12.94 -7.09
N ARG A 65 -4.82 12.93 -8.40
CA ARG A 65 -6.07 13.49 -8.93
C ARG A 65 -7.29 12.80 -8.34
N LEU A 66 -7.26 11.47 -8.17
CA LEU A 66 -8.34 10.72 -7.55
C LEU A 66 -8.56 11.14 -6.09
N VAL A 67 -7.49 11.24 -5.29
CA VAL A 67 -7.60 11.64 -3.88
C VAL A 67 -8.14 13.07 -3.76
N LYS A 68 -7.65 13.99 -4.60
CA LYS A 68 -8.09 15.40 -4.64
C LYS A 68 -9.56 15.61 -5.01
N GLN A 69 -10.24 14.61 -5.56
CA GLN A 69 -11.69 14.71 -5.80
C GLN A 69 -12.49 14.81 -4.50
N SER A 70 -11.91 14.33 -3.39
CA SER A 70 -12.57 14.27 -2.08
C SER A 70 -11.82 15.03 -0.97
N CYS A 71 -10.53 15.32 -1.15
CA CYS A 71 -9.66 15.89 -0.12
C CYS A 71 -9.12 17.27 -0.47
N GLU A 72 -8.96 18.13 0.54
CA GLU A 72 -8.37 19.47 0.41
C GLU A 72 -6.84 19.41 0.29
N SER A 73 -6.18 18.53 1.05
CA SER A 73 -4.73 18.26 0.99
C SER A 73 -4.46 16.80 0.63
N VAL A 74 -3.28 16.53 0.06
CA VAL A 74 -2.82 15.17 -0.24
C VAL A 74 -1.37 15.04 0.16
N ILE A 75 -1.08 14.03 0.97
CA ILE A 75 0.27 13.67 1.40
C ILE A 75 0.71 12.35 0.77
N VAL A 76 2.00 12.23 0.45
CA VAL A 76 2.57 10.95 -0.02
C VAL A 76 3.30 10.30 1.14
N MET A 77 2.90 9.09 1.49
CA MET A 77 3.50 8.28 2.55
C MET A 77 4.45 7.26 1.91
N ILE A 78 5.68 7.18 2.38
CA ILE A 78 6.67 6.24 1.86
C ILE A 78 6.92 5.16 2.92
N GLN A 79 6.56 3.93 2.60
CA GLN A 79 6.83 2.77 3.45
C GLN A 79 7.94 1.93 2.82
N ALA A 80 9.08 1.82 3.49
CA ALA A 80 10.19 1.00 3.03
C ALA A 80 10.39 -0.23 3.92
N ASP A 81 10.59 -1.39 3.28
CA ASP A 81 11.09 -2.58 3.96
C ASP A 81 12.47 -2.28 4.55
N LYS A 82 12.74 -2.83 5.75
CA LYS A 82 14.01 -2.63 6.46
C LYS A 82 15.24 -3.02 5.64
N SER A 83 15.10 -3.96 4.72
CA SER A 83 16.18 -4.45 3.86
C SER A 83 16.28 -3.73 2.50
N ALA A 84 15.38 -2.78 2.23
CA ALA A 84 15.49 -1.93 1.04
C ALA A 84 16.78 -1.10 1.08
N LYS A 85 17.40 -0.92 -0.09
CA LYS A 85 18.62 -0.12 -0.22
C LYS A 85 18.32 1.35 0.11
N ASN A 86 19.10 1.94 1.02
CA ASN A 86 19.00 3.35 1.38
C ASN A 86 19.00 4.29 0.16
N LYS A 87 19.79 3.98 -0.88
CA LYS A 87 19.81 4.76 -2.12
C LYS A 87 18.45 4.79 -2.80
N VAL A 88 17.75 3.65 -2.86
CA VAL A 88 16.43 3.55 -3.52
C VAL A 88 15.39 4.32 -2.73
N VAL A 89 15.43 4.23 -1.40
CA VAL A 89 14.58 5.04 -0.52
C VAL A 89 14.82 6.53 -0.73
N TYR A 90 16.08 6.95 -0.71
CA TYR A 90 16.48 8.34 -0.92
C TYR A 90 16.05 8.88 -2.30
N ASP A 91 16.36 8.15 -3.37
CA ASP A 91 16.01 8.55 -4.75
C ASP A 91 14.49 8.68 -4.92
N THR A 92 13.72 7.78 -4.30
CA THR A 92 12.25 7.82 -4.31
C THR A 92 11.73 9.06 -3.58
N ILE A 93 12.27 9.38 -2.40
CA ILE A 93 11.92 10.60 -1.65
C ILE A 93 12.23 11.84 -2.48
N GLN A 94 13.42 11.92 -3.09
CA GLN A 94 13.81 13.10 -3.89
C GLN A 94 12.91 13.27 -5.11
N THR A 95 12.58 12.18 -5.80
CA THR A 95 11.66 12.21 -6.94
C THR A 95 10.29 12.76 -6.53
N ILE A 96 9.71 12.25 -5.43
CA ILE A 96 8.40 12.70 -4.96
C ILE A 96 8.43 14.17 -4.50
N LYS A 97 9.50 14.61 -3.83
CA LYS A 97 9.69 16.02 -3.44
C LYS A 97 9.85 16.93 -4.66
N ALA A 98 10.61 16.52 -5.67
CA ALA A 98 10.80 17.28 -6.90
C ALA A 98 9.49 17.48 -7.68
N MET A 99 8.53 16.57 -7.52
CA MET A 99 7.18 16.70 -8.06
C MET A 99 6.27 17.65 -7.26
N GLY A 100 6.75 18.19 -6.13
CA GLY A 100 6.03 19.16 -5.30
C GLY A 100 5.14 18.56 -4.21
N TYR A 101 5.28 17.27 -3.90
CA TYR A 101 4.50 16.62 -2.85
C TYR A 101 5.12 16.78 -1.48
N GLN A 102 4.27 16.89 -0.46
CA GLN A 102 4.65 16.66 0.92
C GLN A 102 4.88 15.16 1.14
N VAL A 103 6.01 14.83 1.78
CA VAL A 103 6.41 13.45 2.06
C VAL A 103 6.38 13.23 3.57
N ALA A 104 5.55 12.29 4.02
CA ALA A 104 5.65 11.70 5.35
C ALA A 104 6.46 10.40 5.28
N GLN A 105 7.36 10.23 6.24
CA GLN A 105 8.24 9.06 6.40
C GLN A 105 7.80 8.24 7.61
#